data_AF-A0AAJ4LX44-F1
#
_entry.id   AF-A0AAJ4LX44-F1
#
_cell.length_a   1.000
_cell.length_b   1.000
_cell.length_c   1.000
_cell.angle_alpha   90.00
_cell.angle_beta   90.00
_cell.angle_gamma   90.00
#
_symmetry.space_group_name_H-M   'P 1'
#
loop_
_entity.id
_entity.type
_entity.pdbx_description
1 polymer ?
#
loop_
_entity_poly.entity_id
_entity_poly.type
_entity_poly.pdbx_seq_one_letter_code
_entity_poly.pdbx_strand_id
1 'polypeptide(L)' 'MPRKDDMTGIWFEMDKETNQRLEASAKENKRTKRQEASFRLRDHLAKFDEHMKARSSN' A
#
# COMPACT_ATOMS: atom_id res chain seq x y z
N MET A 1 -9.43 -16.47 5.74
CA MET A 1 -8.95 -15.71 4.57
C MET A 1 -10.15 -15.04 3.93
N PRO A 2 -10.14 -13.72 3.67
CA PRO A 2 -11.25 -13.06 2.98
C PRO A 2 -11.48 -13.68 1.59
N ARG A 3 -12.75 -13.78 1.16
CA ARG A 3 -13.09 -14.34 -0.15
C ARG A 3 -12.72 -13.33 -1.25
N LYS A 4 -12.42 -13.83 -2.45
CA LYS A 4 -12.06 -12.99 -3.60
C LYS A 4 -13.15 -11.96 -3.93
N ASP A 5 -14.40 -12.32 -3.70
CA ASP A 5 -15.58 -11.49 -3.98
C ASP A 5 -15.73 -10.30 -3.01
N ASP A 6 -15.02 -10.33 -1.87
CA ASP A 6 -15.05 -9.28 -0.85
C ASP A 6 -13.90 -8.25 -1.02
N MET A 7 -13.14 -8.32 -2.13
CA MET A 7 -11.96 -7.48 -2.37
C MET A 7 -12.27 -6.27 -3.25
N THR A 8 -11.93 -5.07 -2.78
CA THR A 8 -11.96 -3.83 -3.57
C THR A 8 -10.57 -3.46 -4.07
N GLY A 9 -10.45 -3.09 -5.35
CA GLY A 9 -9.25 -2.49 -5.92
C GLY A 9 -9.31 -0.96 -5.84
N ILE A 10 -8.21 -0.33 -5.46
CA ILE A 10 -8.04 1.13 -5.54
C ILE A 10 -6.92 1.45 -6.53
N TRP A 11 -7.10 2.54 -7.29
CA TRP A 11 -6.07 3.09 -8.17
C TRP A 11 -5.68 4.48 -7.65
N PHE A 12 -4.39 4.76 -7.64
CA PHE A 12 -3.86 6.07 -7.27
C PHE A 12 -2.53 6.33 -7.97
N GLU A 13 -2.23 7.60 -8.17
CA GLU A 13 -0.94 8.06 -8.67
C GLU A 13 0.06 8.19 -7.52
N MET A 14 1.33 7.93 -7.80
CA MET A 14 2.42 8.15 -6.85
C MET A 14 3.63 8.74 -7.59
N ASP A 15 4.47 9.45 -6.86
CA ASP A 15 5.69 9.99 -7.43
C ASP A 15 6.66 8.87 -7.88
N LYS A 16 7.56 9.23 -8.79
CA LYS A 16 8.50 8.30 -9.41
C LYS A 16 9.40 7.60 -8.40
N GLU A 17 9.83 8.30 -7.35
CA GLU A 17 10.75 7.77 -6.34
C GLU A 17 10.05 6.71 -5.50
N THR A 18 8.85 7.00 -5.00
CA THR A 18 8.01 6.03 -4.29
C THR A 18 7.72 4.80 -5.14
N ASN A 19 7.41 5.00 -6.42
CA ASN A 19 7.17 3.92 -7.38
C ASN A 19 8.39 3.01 -7.57
N GLN A 20 9.60 3.57 -7.62
CA GLN A 20 10.86 2.82 -7.73
C GLN A 20 11.17 2.04 -6.45
N ARG A 21 10.99 2.66 -5.28
CA ARG A 21 11.18 1.99 -3.98
C ARG A 21 10.24 0.80 -3.81
N LEU A 22 8.97 0.97 -4.17
CA LEU A 22 7.98 -0.09 -4.14
C LEU A 22 8.36 -1.26 -5.05
N GLU A 23 8.89 -0.96 -6.24
CA GLU A 23 9.30 -1.97 -7.22
C GLU A 23 10.53 -2.77 -6.78
N ALA A 24 11.55 -2.08 -6.26
CA ALA A 24 12.72 -2.73 -5.69
C ALA A 24 12.33 -3.67 -4.54
N SER A 25 11.46 -3.20 -3.64
CA SER A 25 10.99 -4.02 -2.53
C SER A 25 10.12 -5.21 -2.97
N ALA A 26 9.25 -5.01 -3.97
CA ALA A 26 8.44 -6.10 -4.52
C ALA A 26 9.34 -7.20 -5.12
N LYS A 27 10.41 -6.81 -5.82
CA LYS A 27 11.40 -7.74 -6.37
C LYS A 27 12.12 -8.53 -5.27
N GLU A 28 12.60 -7.85 -4.24
CA GLU A 28 13.28 -8.47 -3.10
C GLU A 28 12.38 -9.50 -2.38
N ASN A 29 11.10 -9.16 -2.21
CA ASN A 29 10.12 -10.02 -1.54
C ASN A 29 9.45 -11.05 -2.47
N LYS A 30 9.88 -11.15 -3.74
CA LYS A 30 9.30 -12.05 -4.76
C LYS A 30 7.79 -11.89 -4.93
N ARG A 31 7.31 -10.65 -4.89
CA ARG A 31 5.89 -10.28 -5.03
C ARG A 31 5.67 -9.43 -6.26
N THR A 32 4.43 -9.40 -6.74
CA THR A 32 4.02 -8.35 -7.68
C THR A 32 3.95 -7.00 -6.95
N LYS A 33 4.14 -5.92 -7.70
CA LYS A 33 4.05 -4.55 -7.17
C LYS A 33 2.73 -4.27 -6.44
N ARG A 34 1.61 -4.79 -6.97
CA ARG A 34 0.28 -4.68 -6.36
C ARG A 34 0.19 -5.44 -5.03
N GLN A 35 0.73 -6.66 -4.96
CA GLN A 35 0.74 -7.43 -3.71
C GLN A 35 1.57 -6.74 -2.63
N GLU A 36 2.74 -6.21 -3.00
CA GLU A 36 3.60 -5.49 -2.06
C GLU A 36 2.94 -4.19 -1.56
N ALA A 37 2.29 -3.43 -2.45
CA ALA A 37 1.52 -2.25 -2.08
C ALA A 37 0.36 -2.60 -1.13
N SER A 38 -0.41 -3.63 -1.45
CA SER A 38 -1.52 -4.11 -0.60
C SER A 38 -1.02 -4.56 0.76
N PHE A 39 0.09 -5.31 0.81
CA PHE A 39 0.68 -5.77 2.06
C PHE A 39 1.11 -4.60 2.94
N ARG A 40 1.85 -3.63 2.37
CA ARG A 40 2.33 -2.45 3.09
C ARG A 40 1.21 -1.55 3.55
N LEU A 41 0.18 -1.33 2.72
CA LEU A 41 -0.99 -0.54 3.09
C LEU A 41 -1.74 -1.17 4.25
N ARG A 42 -2.00 -2.49 4.18
CA ARG A 42 -2.67 -3.22 5.26
C ARG A 42 -1.85 -3.19 6.55
N ASP A 43 -0.54 -3.41 6.47
CA ASP A 43 0.36 -3.37 7.63
C ASP A 43 0.40 -1.97 8.26
N HIS A 44 0.45 -0.93 7.44
CA HIS A 44 0.44 0.45 7.91
C HIS A 44 -0.88 0.80 8.61
N LEU A 45 -2.03 0.49 8.00
CA LEU A 45 -3.33 0.72 8.63
C LEU A 45 -3.45 -0.08 9.94
N ALA A 46 -3.07 -1.35 9.97
CA ALA A 46 -3.12 -2.14 11.21
C ALA A 46 -2.27 -1.55 12.36
N LYS A 47 -1.21 -0.79 12.04
CA LYS A 47 -0.28 -0.22 13.03
C LYS A 47 -0.58 1.23 13.42
N PHE A 48 -1.19 2.01 12.53
CA PHE A 48 -1.25 3.48 12.68
C PHE A 48 -2.67 4.06 12.56
N ASP A 49 -3.69 3.24 12.31
CA ASP A 49 -5.06 3.72 12.03
C ASP A 49 -5.78 4.30 13.26
N GLU A 50 -5.34 4.03 14.49
CA GLU A 50 -6.02 4.55 15.70
C GLU A 50 -6.05 6.10 15.77
N HIS A 51 -5.12 6.81 15.13
CA HIS A 51 -4.98 8.27 15.28
C HIS A 51 -4.56 9.02 14.00
N MET A 52 -4.91 8.54 12.81
CA MET A 52 -4.55 9.28 11.58
C MET A 52 -5.30 10.61 11.50
N LYS A 53 -4.66 11.72 11.86
CA LYS A 53 -5.15 13.08 11.59
C LYS A 53 -4.65 13.53 10.23
N ALA A 54 -5.55 14.15 9.47
CA ALA A 54 -5.26 14.67 8.15
C ALA A 54 -4.02 15.58 8.16
N ARG A 55 -3.23 15.49 7.09
CA ARG A 55 -2.27 16.52 6.72
C ARG A 55 -3.07 17.82 6.57
N SER A 56 -2.94 18.77 7.49
CA SER A 56 -3.48 20.11 7.27
C SER A 56 -2.79 20.68 6.04
N SER A 57 -3.57 20.97 4.99
CA SER A 57 -3.07 21.72 3.83
C SER A 57 -2.57 23.08 4.28
N ASN A 58 -1.40 23.47 3.79
CA ASN A 58 -0.95 24.85 3.73
C ASN A 58 -0.61 25.16 2.29
#